data_AF-A0ABC8QXS4-F1
#
_entry.id   AF-A0ABC8QXS4-F1
#
_cell.length_a   1.000
_cell.length_b   1.000
_cell.length_c   1.000
_cell.angle_alpha   90.00
_cell.angle_beta   90.00
_cell.angle_gamma   90.00
#
_symmetry.space_group_name_H-M   'P 1'
#
loop_
_entity.id
_entity.type
_entity.pdbx_description
1 polymer ?
#
loop_
_entity_poly.entity_id
_entity_poly.type
_entity_poly.pdbx_seq_one_letter_code
_entity_poly.pdbx_strand_id
1 'polypeptide(L)'
;MEAKTEKLLTKVAESFKELAKCVDSPTPRLEVGQFASASRLVASIIGHLGMAFKFASIEFSAKIDALMEASKSIDTLEALIDHDIEQNCAKVSNSNSRDLVRVKRSIDMLRVIYEQILIQR
;
A
#
# COMPACT_ATOMS: atom_id res chain seq x y z
N MET A 1 -10.58 -23.27 10.07
CA MET A 1 -10.58 -21.88 9.55
C MET A 1 -9.24 -21.48 8.91
N GLU A 2 -8.30 -22.43 8.70
CA GLU A 2 -6.93 -22.16 8.22
C GLU A 2 -6.77 -21.98 6.70
N ALA A 3 -7.61 -22.62 5.88
CA ALA A 3 -7.46 -22.61 4.42
C ALA A 3 -7.65 -21.23 3.74
N LYS A 4 -8.18 -20.23 4.45
CA LYS A 4 -8.41 -18.87 3.92
C LYS A 4 -7.18 -17.96 4.12
N THR A 5 -6.41 -18.19 5.19
CA THR A 5 -5.22 -17.39 5.55
C THR A 5 -4.01 -17.79 4.74
N GLU A 6 -3.87 -19.09 4.45
CA GLU A 6 -2.78 -19.64 3.62
C GLU A 6 -2.78 -19.03 2.21
N LYS A 7 -3.96 -18.63 1.70
CA LYS A 7 -4.08 -17.91 0.42
C LYS A 7 -3.81 -16.41 0.52
N LEU A 8 -3.91 -15.79 1.70
CA LEU A 8 -3.73 -14.34 1.83
C LEU A 8 -2.26 -13.93 1.69
N LEU A 9 -1.35 -14.60 2.41
CA LEU A 9 0.08 -14.30 2.35
C LEU A 9 0.64 -14.56 0.94
N THR A 10 0.20 -15.65 0.29
CA THR A 10 0.56 -15.96 -1.10
C THR A 10 0.09 -14.88 -2.06
N LYS A 11 -1.17 -14.44 -1.96
CA LYS A 11 -1.70 -13.33 -2.79
C LYS A 11 -0.95 -12.03 -2.58
N VAL A 12 -0.56 -11.72 -1.34
CA VAL A 12 0.26 -10.55 -1.03
C VAL A 12 1.62 -10.67 -1.69
N ALA A 13 2.30 -11.81 -1.52
CA ALA A 13 3.61 -12.05 -2.13
C ALA A 13 3.55 -11.94 -3.66
N GLU A 14 2.56 -12.56 -4.31
CA GLU A 14 2.34 -12.47 -5.76
C GLU A 14 2.07 -11.03 -6.20
N SER A 15 1.15 -10.34 -5.52
CA SER A 15 0.78 -8.96 -5.88
C SER A 15 1.97 -8.01 -5.79
N PHE A 16 2.75 -8.09 -4.71
CA PHE A 16 3.93 -7.26 -4.51
C PHE A 16 5.10 -7.66 -5.42
N LYS A 17 5.17 -8.93 -5.85
CA LYS A 17 6.13 -9.36 -6.88
C LYS A 17 5.83 -8.73 -8.23
N GLU A 18 4.56 -8.58 -8.60
CA GLU A 18 4.18 -7.85 -9.81
C GLU A 18 4.50 -6.34 -9.70
N LEU A 19 4.26 -5.71 -8.54
CA LEU A 19 4.68 -4.32 -8.33
C LEU A 19 6.21 -4.17 -8.43
N ALA A 20 6.98 -5.11 -7.88
CA ALA A 20 8.44 -5.07 -7.95
C ALA A 20 8.93 -5.09 -9.40
N LYS A 21 8.34 -5.93 -10.27
CA LYS A 21 8.68 -5.94 -11.71
C LYS A 21 8.45 -4.59 -12.38
N CYS A 22 7.39 -3.86 -12.01
CA CYS A 22 7.13 -2.53 -12.53
C CYS A 22 8.24 -1.54 -12.14
N VAL A 23 8.65 -1.57 -10.86
CA VAL A 23 9.69 -0.68 -10.31
C VAL A 23 11.09 -1.03 -10.82
N ASP A 24 11.39 -2.32 -10.99
CA ASP A 24 12.71 -2.81 -11.43
C ASP A 24 12.86 -2.79 -12.96
N SER A 25 11.84 -2.37 -13.70
CA SER A 25 11.90 -2.31 -15.16
C SER A 25 12.80 -1.16 -15.65
N PRO A 26 13.35 -1.23 -16.88
CA PRO A 26 14.17 -0.14 -17.43
C PRO A 26 13.46 1.22 -17.51
N THR A 27 12.13 1.20 -17.55
CA THR A 27 11.27 2.39 -17.53
C THR A 27 10.26 2.24 -16.40
N PRO A 28 10.67 2.48 -15.14
CA PRO A 28 9.80 2.30 -13.99
C PRO A 28 8.50 3.08 -14.17
N ARG A 29 7.39 2.36 -14.08
CA ARG A 29 6.04 2.94 -14.17
C ARG A 29 5.13 2.15 -13.26
N LEU A 30 4.62 2.79 -12.22
CA LEU A 30 3.72 2.16 -11.26
C LEU A 30 2.37 2.87 -11.25
N GLU A 31 1.34 2.17 -11.73
CA GLU A 31 -0.02 2.72 -11.80
C GLU A 31 -0.63 2.82 -10.40
N VAL A 32 -1.31 3.94 -10.12
CA VAL A 32 -1.92 4.21 -8.81
C VAL A 32 -2.91 3.10 -8.44
N GLY A 33 -3.75 2.69 -9.39
CA GLY A 33 -4.77 1.66 -9.19
C GLY A 33 -4.18 0.28 -8.91
N GLN A 34 -3.08 -0.08 -9.59
CA GLN A 34 -2.36 -1.34 -9.37
C GLN A 34 -1.75 -1.36 -7.96
N PHE A 35 -1.06 -0.27 -7.59
CA PHE A 35 -0.46 -0.13 -6.26
C PHE A 35 -1.51 -0.18 -5.14
N ALA A 36 -2.61 0.56 -5.28
CA ALA A 36 -3.68 0.62 -4.29
C ALA A 36 -4.42 -0.72 -4.15
N SER A 37 -4.65 -1.43 -5.27
CA SER A 37 -5.24 -2.77 -5.28
C SER A 37 -4.38 -3.80 -4.55
N ALA A 38 -3.07 -3.83 -4.82
CA ALA A 38 -2.13 -4.69 -4.10
C ALA A 38 -2.05 -4.33 -2.61
N SER A 39 -2.03 -3.04 -2.29
CA SER A 39 -2.00 -2.52 -0.91
C SER A 39 -3.26 -2.90 -0.11
N ARG A 40 -4.43 -3.08 -0.75
CA ARG A 40 -5.66 -3.55 -0.07
C ARG A 40 -5.44 -4.84 0.72
N LEU A 41 -4.61 -5.75 0.22
CA LEU A 41 -4.32 -7.02 0.89
C LEU A 41 -3.58 -6.82 2.23
N VAL A 42 -2.79 -5.76 2.34
CA VAL A 42 -2.07 -5.37 3.57
C VAL A 42 -3.05 -4.96 4.68
N ALA A 43 -4.17 -4.33 4.35
CA ALA A 43 -5.20 -3.96 5.34
C ALA A 43 -5.71 -5.19 6.10
N SER A 44 -5.88 -6.31 5.37
CA SER A 44 -6.28 -7.58 5.95
C SER A 44 -5.21 -8.12 6.89
N ILE A 45 -3.92 -8.05 6.53
CA ILE A 45 -2.82 -8.48 7.41
C ILE A 45 -2.81 -7.67 8.71
N ILE A 46 -2.93 -6.34 8.63
CA ILE A 46 -2.95 -5.46 9.82
C ILE A 46 -4.10 -5.85 10.76
N GLY A 47 -5.27 -6.21 10.21
CA GLY A 47 -6.40 -6.69 11.01
C GLY A 47 -6.13 -7.99 11.76
N HIS A 48 -5.25 -8.86 11.26
CA HIS A 48 -4.86 -10.11 11.94
C HIS A 48 -3.87 -9.90 13.09
N LEU A 49 -3.29 -8.69 13.25
CA LEU A 49 -2.45 -8.35 14.40
C LEU A 49 -3.27 -8.15 15.70
N GLY A 50 -4.60 -8.30 15.63
CA GLY A 50 -5.50 -8.26 16.76
C GLY A 50 -6.18 -6.90 16.97
N MET A 51 -7.03 -6.84 18.00
CA MET A 51 -7.92 -5.69 18.25
C MET A 51 -7.17 -4.37 18.45
N ALA A 52 -5.96 -4.39 19.00
CA ALA A 52 -5.12 -3.21 19.18
C ALA A 52 -4.78 -2.49 17.86
N PHE A 53 -4.75 -3.22 16.75
CA PHE A 53 -4.42 -2.70 15.42
C PHE A 53 -5.66 -2.46 14.54
N LYS A 54 -6.88 -2.62 15.08
CA LYS A 54 -8.13 -2.41 14.31
C LYS A 54 -8.21 -1.00 13.74
N PHE A 55 -7.88 0.01 14.55
CA PHE A 55 -7.85 1.40 14.10
C PHE A 55 -6.83 1.61 12.97
N ALA A 56 -5.65 1.00 13.07
CA ALA A 56 -4.63 1.07 12.03
C ALA A 56 -5.11 0.46 10.70
N SER A 57 -5.85 -0.66 10.75
CA SER A 57 -6.43 -1.28 9.55
C SER A 57 -7.50 -0.40 8.89
N ILE A 58 -8.36 0.26 9.69
CA ILE A 58 -9.37 1.22 9.20
C ILE A 58 -8.68 2.42 8.55
N GLU A 59 -7.76 3.04 9.27
CA GLU A 59 -6.99 4.20 8.81
C GLU A 59 -6.17 3.92 7.56
N PHE A 60 -5.65 2.70 7.42
CA PHE A 60 -4.91 2.30 6.23
C PHE A 60 -5.85 2.06 5.04
N SER A 61 -7.01 1.43 5.27
CA SER A 61 -8.03 1.20 4.24
C SER A 61 -8.57 2.52 3.66
N ALA A 62 -8.85 3.51 4.51
CA ALA A 62 -9.33 4.82 4.07
C ALA A 62 -8.34 5.53 3.11
N LYS A 63 -7.04 5.39 3.35
CA LYS A 63 -5.99 5.96 2.50
C LYS A 63 -5.88 5.23 1.16
N ILE A 64 -6.07 3.91 1.17
CA ILE A 64 -6.15 3.13 -0.07
C ILE A 64 -7.38 3.56 -0.88
N ASP A 65 -8.53 3.77 -0.23
CA ASP A 65 -9.73 4.23 -0.92
C ASP A 65 -9.52 5.62 -1.56
N ALA A 66 -8.82 6.54 -0.88
CA ALA A 66 -8.44 7.82 -1.47
C ALA A 66 -7.52 7.65 -2.71
N LEU A 67 -6.52 6.76 -2.64
CA LEU A 67 -5.65 6.47 -3.78
C LEU A 67 -6.41 5.79 -4.94
N MET A 68 -7.36 4.89 -4.65
CA MET A 68 -8.23 4.28 -5.66
C MET A 68 -9.16 5.30 -6.31
N GLU A 69 -9.59 6.32 -5.57
CA GLU A 69 -10.37 7.42 -6.15
C GLU A 69 -9.48 8.25 -7.07
N ALA A 70 -8.27 8.61 -6.62
CA ALA A 70 -7.29 9.34 -7.44
C ALA A 70 -6.91 8.57 -8.71
N SER A 71 -6.86 7.23 -8.66
CA SER A 71 -6.50 6.41 -9.82
C SER A 71 -7.49 6.49 -10.99
N LYS A 72 -8.68 7.07 -10.78
CA LYS A 72 -9.66 7.28 -11.86
C LYS A 72 -9.27 8.41 -12.80
N SER A 73 -8.45 9.36 -12.33
CA SER A 73 -8.04 10.54 -13.10
C SER A 73 -6.52 10.70 -13.20
N ILE A 74 -5.76 10.03 -12.33
CA ILE A 74 -4.30 10.08 -12.31
C ILE A 74 -3.75 8.67 -12.47
N ASP A 75 -2.95 8.48 -13.50
CA ASP A 75 -2.50 7.17 -13.96
C ASP A 75 -1.37 6.59 -13.09
N THR A 76 -0.28 7.34 -12.90
CA THR A 76 0.94 6.87 -12.22
C THR A 76 1.15 7.51 -10.85
N LEU A 77 1.90 6.84 -9.97
CA LEU A 77 2.29 7.41 -8.67
C LEU A 77 3.14 8.67 -8.83
N GLU A 78 4.00 8.73 -9.86
CA GLU A 78 4.79 9.92 -10.19
C GLU A 78 3.88 11.10 -10.54
N ALA A 79 2.92 10.90 -11.46
CA ALA A 79 1.97 11.95 -11.84
C ALA A 79 1.10 12.41 -10.66
N LEU A 80 0.79 11.52 -9.73
CA LEU A 80 0.05 11.85 -8.50
C LEU A 80 0.86 12.76 -7.58
N ILE A 81 2.16 12.52 -7.46
CA ILE A 81 3.06 13.38 -6.68
C ILE A 81 3.25 14.73 -7.37
N ASP A 82 3.51 14.73 -8.68
CA ASP A 82 3.72 15.95 -9.46
C ASP A 82 2.48 16.85 -9.42
N HIS A 83 1.29 16.27 -9.62
CA HIS A 83 0.02 16.98 -9.50
C HIS A 83 -0.14 17.69 -8.14
N ASP A 84 0.16 17.00 -7.04
CA ASP A 84 0.04 17.61 -5.70
C ASP A 84 1.11 18.67 -5.42
N ILE A 85 2.29 18.57 -6.05
CA ILE A 85 3.34 19.59 -5.98
C ILE A 85 2.91 20.84 -6.75
N GLU A 86 2.39 20.66 -7.98
CA GLU A 86 1.89 21.75 -8.83
C GLU A 86 0.74 22.52 -8.16
N GLN A 87 -0.15 21.82 -7.47
CA GLN A 87 -1.24 22.42 -6.69
C GLN A 87 -0.80 22.96 -5.32
N ASN A 88 0.51 22.88 -4.99
CA ASN A 88 1.09 23.27 -3.71
C ASN A 88 0.38 22.65 -2.50
N CYS A 89 -0.14 21.44 -2.67
CA CYS A 89 -0.95 20.73 -1.68
C CYS A 89 -0.30 19.44 -1.16
N ALA A 90 0.88 19.06 -1.67
CA ALA A 90 1.57 17.81 -1.29
C ALA A 90 1.70 17.57 0.22
N LYS A 91 1.82 18.63 1.04
CA LYS A 91 1.93 18.54 2.51
C LYS A 91 0.61 18.79 3.27
N VAL A 92 -0.46 19.17 2.57
CA VAL A 92 -1.76 19.46 3.16
C VAL A 92 -2.37 18.18 3.76
N SER A 93 -3.19 18.32 4.81
CA SER A 93 -3.97 17.20 5.32
C SER A 93 -4.90 16.67 4.22
N ASN A 94 -4.79 15.37 3.95
CA ASN A 94 -5.58 14.61 2.96
C ASN A 94 -5.15 14.78 1.49
N SER A 95 -3.92 15.24 1.21
CA SER A 95 -3.37 15.10 -0.14
C SER A 95 -3.09 13.64 -0.48
N ASN A 96 -3.21 13.31 -1.75
CA ASN A 96 -2.95 11.95 -2.24
C ASN A 96 -1.50 11.53 -1.97
N SER A 97 -0.55 12.46 -2.11
CA SER A 97 0.86 12.27 -1.76
C SER A 97 1.08 11.93 -0.30
N ARG A 98 0.35 12.60 0.62
CA ARG A 98 0.45 12.30 2.05
C ARG A 98 -0.14 10.93 2.38
N ASP A 99 -1.23 10.55 1.73
CA ASP A 99 -1.83 9.24 1.92
C ASP A 99 -0.96 8.12 1.34
N LEU A 100 -0.33 8.34 0.18
CA LEU A 100 0.71 7.46 -0.37
C LEU A 100 1.86 7.24 0.62
N VAL A 101 2.41 8.31 1.21
CA VAL A 101 3.49 8.21 2.21
C VAL A 101 3.06 7.36 3.41
N ARG A 102 1.81 7.52 3.87
CA ARG A 102 1.29 6.75 5.00
C ARG A 102 1.08 5.27 4.64
N VAL A 103 0.57 4.98 3.44
CA VAL A 103 0.43 3.61 2.93
C VAL A 103 1.81 2.95 2.82
N LYS A 104 2.81 3.63 2.23
CA LYS A 104 4.20 3.17 2.16
C LYS A 104 4.76 2.79 3.52
N ARG A 105 4.55 3.64 4.54
CA ARG A 105 5.05 3.40 5.90
C ARG A 105 4.44 2.15 6.53
N SER A 106 3.15 1.90 6.34
CA SER A 106 2.51 0.68 6.83
C SER A 106 3.00 -0.59 6.12
N ILE A 107 3.29 -0.51 4.82
CA ILE A 107 3.91 -1.62 4.07
C ILE A 107 5.32 -1.90 4.59
N ASP A 108 6.13 -0.86 4.80
CA ASP A 108 7.49 -0.94 5.33
C ASP A 108 7.49 -1.54 6.76
N MET A 109 6.52 -1.15 7.60
CA MET A 109 6.32 -1.76 8.91
C MET A 109 6.05 -3.27 8.81
N LEU A 110 5.19 -3.71 7.88
CA LEU A 110 4.94 -5.15 7.68
C LEU A 110 6.18 -5.89 7.17
N ARG A 111 6.99 -5.27 6.29
CA ARG A 111 8.27 -5.84 5.85
C ARG A 111 9.15 -6.13 7.06
N VAL A 112 9.33 -5.14 7.94
CA VAL A 112 10.13 -5.29 9.17
C VAL A 112 9.56 -6.35 10.09
N ILE A 113 8.24 -6.42 10.28
CA ILE A 113 7.59 -7.47 11.09
C ILE A 113 7.92 -8.87 10.54
N TYR A 114 7.80 -9.07 9.23
CA TYR A 114 8.13 -10.37 8.63
C TYR A 114 9.61 -10.70 8.71
N GLU A 115 10.50 -9.73 8.49
CA GLU A 115 11.95 -9.91 8.69
C GLU A 115 12.25 -10.37 10.13
N GLN A 116 11.64 -9.73 11.13
CA GLN A 116 11.82 -10.13 12.54
C GLN A 116 11.29 -11.53 12.84
N ILE A 117 10.12 -11.90 12.31
CA ILE A 117 9.56 -13.26 12.46
C ILE A 117 10.50 -14.31 11.84
N LEU A 118 11.13 -14.00 10.71
CA LEU A 118 12.06 -14.92 10.04
C LEU A 118 13.41 -15.03 10.76
N ILE A 119 13.89 -13.95 11.39
CA ILE A 119 15.13 -13.96 12.17
C ILE A 119 14.94 -14.68 13.51
N GLN A 120 13.77 -14.56 14.13
CA GLN A 120 13.45 -15.19 15.43
C GLN A 120 13.09 -16.68 15.31
N ARG A 121 13.33 -17.29 14.14
CA ARG A 121 13.09 -18.71 13.87
C ARG A 121 14.32 -19.57 14.13
#